data_AF-A0A7Y2JU96-F1
#
_entry.id   AF-A0A7Y2JU96-F1
#
_cell.length_a   1.000
_cell.length_b   1.000
_cell.length_c   1.000
_cell.angle_alpha   90.00
_cell.angle_beta   90.00
_cell.angle_gamma   90.00
#
_symmetry.space_group_name_H-M   'P 1'
#
loop_
_entity.id
_entity.type
_entity.pdbx_description
1 polymer ?
#
loop_
_entity_poly.entity_id
_entity_poly.type
_entity_poly.pdbx_seq_one_letter_code
_entity_poly.pdbx_strand_id
1 'polypeptide(L)'
;QVLGFDLTIMQQGVVVLTALLASIGAAAVPSAGLVVIFIVLESIGLRGPDVNLIVGSMLAIDRPLDMYRTAVNVFSDSCGAAIIARSEGETEVDTVVR
;
A
#
# COMPACT_ATOMS: atom_id res chain seq x y z
N GLN A 1 -12.52 -11.85 -4.50
CA GLN A 1 -12.73 -13.21 -3.96
C GLN A 1 -14.04 -13.32 -3.19
N VAL A 2 -14.30 -12.53 -2.14
CA VAL A 2 -15.59 -12.54 -1.42
C VAL A 2 -16.80 -12.34 -2.35
N LEU A 3 -16.66 -11.50 -3.37
CA LEU A 3 -17.69 -11.25 -4.39
C LEU A 3 -17.82 -12.36 -5.45
N GLY A 4 -17.08 -13.47 -5.34
CA GLY A 4 -17.05 -14.52 -6.38
C GLY A 4 -16.43 -14.09 -7.71
N PHE A 5 -15.87 -12.87 -7.79
CA PHE A 5 -15.20 -12.38 -8.99
C PHE A 5 -13.87 -13.08 -9.22
N ASP A 6 -13.70 -13.65 -10.41
CA ASP A 6 -12.48 -14.34 -10.83
C ASP A 6 -11.46 -13.34 -11.37
N LEU A 7 -10.26 -13.32 -10.78
CA LEU A 7 -9.21 -12.36 -11.10
C LEU A 7 -8.21 -12.98 -12.05
N THR A 8 -8.33 -12.63 -13.33
CA THR A 8 -7.36 -13.03 -14.34
C THR A 8 -5.96 -12.50 -14.01
N ILE A 9 -4.91 -13.19 -14.49
CA ILE A 9 -3.50 -12.76 -14.31
C ILE A 9 -3.29 -11.33 -14.83
N MET A 10 -3.92 -10.98 -15.96
CA MET A 10 -3.85 -9.63 -16.52
C MET A 10 -4.45 -8.58 -15.57
N GLN A 11 -5.61 -8.85 -14.97
CA GLN A 11 -6.22 -7.95 -14.00
C GLN A 11 -5.37 -7.80 -12.74
N GLN A 12 -4.73 -8.88 -12.27
CA GLN A 12 -3.80 -8.79 -11.14
C GLN A 12 -2.60 -7.89 -11.47
N GLY A 13 -2.06 -7.98 -12.70
CA GLY A 13 -1.03 -7.06 -13.18
C GLY A 13 -1.49 -5.60 -13.20
N VAL A 14 -2.71 -5.32 -13.68
CA VAL A 14 -3.31 -3.98 -13.66
C VAL A 14 -3.49 -3.48 -12.23
N VAL A 15 -3.92 -4.33 -11.30
CA VAL A 15 -4.06 -3.98 -9.87
C VAL A 15 -2.73 -3.54 -9.28
N VAL A 16 -1.67 -4.32 -9.49
CA VAL A 16 -0.32 -4.00 -8.98
C VAL A 16 0.18 -2.68 -9.56
N LEU A 17 0.06 -2.49 -10.88
CA LEU A 17 0.50 -1.27 -11.55
C LEU A 17 -0.28 -0.04 -11.07
N THR A 18 -1.61 -0.16 -10.99
CA THR A 18 -2.48 0.93 -10.54
C THR A 18 -2.17 1.29 -9.09
N ALA A 19 -2.02 0.30 -8.21
CA ALA A 19 -1.71 0.52 -6.80
C ALA A 19 -0.35 1.20 -6.61
N LEU A 20 0.67 0.80 -7.39
CA LEU A 20 1.99 1.43 -7.37
C LEU A 20 1.91 2.90 -7.77
N LEU A 21 1.24 3.21 -8.89
CA LEU A 21 1.07 4.58 -9.37
C LEU A 21 0.25 5.43 -8.39
N ALA A 22 -0.82 4.87 -7.83
CA ALA A 22 -1.65 5.53 -6.83
C ALA A 22 -0.88 5.81 -5.53
N SER A 23 0.03 4.91 -5.12
CA SER A 23 0.86 5.09 -3.92
C SER A 23 1.78 6.31 -4.00
N ILE A 24 2.23 6.68 -5.20
CA ILE A 24 3.06 7.88 -5.40
C ILE A 24 2.19 9.14 -5.25
N GLY A 25 0.95 9.12 -5.76
CA GLY A 25 0.04 10.27 -5.76
C GLY A 25 -0.74 10.51 -4.47
N ALA A 26 -0.85 9.51 -3.58
CA ALA A 26 -1.73 9.56 -2.40
C ALA A 26 -1.12 10.19 -1.13
N ALA A 27 0.08 10.78 -1.21
CA ALA A 27 0.84 11.28 -0.06
C ALA A 27 0.14 12.35 0.80
N ALA A 28 -0.96 12.96 0.33
CA ALA A 28 -1.63 14.08 0.99
C ALA A 28 -3.02 13.77 1.61
N VAL A 29 -3.53 12.53 1.52
CA VAL A 29 -4.93 12.23 1.90
C VAL A 29 -5.01 11.51 3.26
N PRO A 30 -5.72 12.05 4.27
CA PRO A 30 -5.96 11.34 5.52
C PRO A 30 -6.79 10.07 5.26
N SER A 31 -6.40 8.93 5.83
CA SER A 31 -6.94 7.60 5.52
C SER A 31 -6.74 7.19 4.04
N ALA A 32 -5.56 7.48 3.48
CA ALA A 32 -5.18 7.20 2.09
C ALA A 32 -5.48 5.75 1.64
N GLY A 33 -5.40 4.79 2.55
CA GLY A 33 -5.64 3.37 2.25
C GLY A 33 -6.99 3.08 1.60
N LEU A 34 -8.05 3.76 2.03
CA LEU A 34 -9.41 3.53 1.51
C LEU A 34 -9.66 4.26 0.19
N VAL A 35 -9.05 5.43 -0.03
CA VAL A 35 -9.15 6.10 -1.33
C VAL A 35 -8.42 5.30 -2.41
N VAL A 36 -7.24 4.78 -2.07
CA VAL A 36 -6.44 3.96 -3.00
C VAL A 36 -7.16 2.67 -3.37
N ILE A 37 -7.84 1.99 -2.43
CA ILE A 37 -8.55 0.75 -2.77
C ILE A 37 -9.69 0.99 -3.77
N PHE A 38 -10.40 2.11 -3.67
CA PHE A 38 -11.44 2.47 -4.66
C PHE A 38 -10.85 2.71 -6.06
N ILE A 39 -9.72 3.42 -6.14
CA ILE A 39 -9.03 3.66 -7.42
C ILE A 39 -8.60 2.34 -8.07
N VAL A 40 -8.05 1.41 -7.27
CA VAL A 40 -7.56 0.11 -7.75
C VAL A 40 -8.71 -0.80 -8.19
N LEU A 41 -9.83 -0.83 -7.47
CA LEU A 41 -10.98 -1.65 -7.85
C LEU A 41 -11.66 -1.12 -9.11
N GLU A 42 -11.75 0.22 -9.24
CA GLU A 42 -12.30 0.86 -10.42
C GLU A 42 -11.47 0.57 -11.68
N SER A 43 -10.13 0.47 -11.58
CA SER A 43 -9.26 0.21 -12.73
C SER A 43 -9.45 -1.17 -13.38
N ILE A 44 -10.04 -2.13 -12.65
CA ILE A 44 -10.43 -3.45 -13.18
C ILE A 44 -11.94 -3.60 -13.38
N GLY A 45 -12.70 -2.50 -13.30
CA GLY A 45 -14.14 -2.48 -13.54
C GLY A 45 -15.00 -2.97 -12.37
N LEU A 46 -14.42 -3.13 -11.17
CA LEU A 46 -15.18 -3.49 -9.97
C LEU A 46 -15.80 -2.24 -9.33
N ARG A 47 -17.07 -2.00 -9.63
CA ARG A 47 -17.87 -0.90 -9.07
C ARG A 47 -19.27 -1.42 -8.72
N GLY A 48 -19.89 -0.84 -7.69
CA GLY A 48 -21.28 -1.12 -7.35
C GLY A 48 -21.58 -1.13 -5.85
N PRO A 49 -22.87 -1.23 -5.47
CA PRO A 49 -23.28 -1.21 -4.07
C PRO A 49 -22.60 -2.28 -3.21
N ASP A 50 -22.42 -3.48 -3.73
CA ASP A 50 -21.80 -4.60 -3.00
C ASP A 50 -20.30 -4.37 -2.77
N VAL A 51 -19.60 -3.79 -3.76
CA VAL A 51 -18.19 -3.40 -3.62
C VAL A 51 -18.06 -2.32 -2.55
N ASN A 52 -18.93 -1.31 -2.58
CA ASN A 52 -18.93 -0.22 -1.61
C ASN A 52 -19.19 -0.72 -0.19
N LEU A 53 -20.07 -1.72 -0.02
CA LEU A 53 -20.34 -2.32 1.27
C LEU A 53 -19.12 -3.06 1.83
N ILE A 54 -18.42 -3.84 0.98
CA ILE A 54 -17.23 -4.58 1.40
C ILE A 54 -16.08 -3.63 1.71
N VAL A 55 -15.80 -2.64 0.85
CA VAL A 55 -14.77 -1.62 1.14
C VAL A 55 -15.15 -0.83 2.39
N GLY A 56 -16.43 -0.50 2.57
CA GLY A 56 -16.95 0.13 3.78
C GLY A 56 -16.70 -0.71 5.04
N SER A 57 -16.80 -2.05 4.96
CA SER A 57 -16.48 -2.91 6.10
C SER A 57 -15.00 -2.84 6.52
N MET A 58 -14.09 -2.48 5.61
CA MET A 58 -12.67 -2.31 5.93
C MET A 58 -12.41 -1.12 6.86
N LEU A 59 -13.32 -0.13 6.94
CA LEU A 59 -13.22 0.98 7.91
C LEU A 59 -13.10 0.49 9.35
N ALA A 60 -13.70 -0.65 9.69
CA ALA A 60 -13.64 -1.21 11.04
C ALA A 60 -12.22 -1.63 11.45
N ILE A 61 -11.36 -1.96 10.48
CA ILE A 61 -9.98 -2.42 10.69
C ILE A 61 -8.94 -1.46 10.12
N ASP A 62 -9.36 -0.33 9.55
CA ASP A 62 -8.47 0.63 8.89
C ASP A 62 -7.42 1.19 9.87
N ARG A 63 -7.82 1.52 11.11
CA ARG A 63 -6.92 2.08 12.12
C ARG A 63 -5.73 1.19 12.48
N PRO A 64 -5.90 -0.07 12.90
CA PRO A 64 -4.74 -0.93 13.18
C PRO A 64 -3.90 -1.18 11.91
N LEU A 65 -4.54 -1.35 10.74
CA LEU A 65 -3.83 -1.55 9.49
C LEU A 65 -2.98 -0.34 9.07
N ASP A 66 -3.47 0.88 9.28
CA ASP A 66 -2.76 2.11 8.98
C ASP A 66 -1.54 2.30 9.90
N MET A 67 -1.66 1.94 11.18
CA MET A 67 -0.53 1.92 12.12
C MET A 67 0.56 0.94 11.67
N TYR A 68 0.19 -0.28 11.27
CA TYR A 68 1.16 -1.26 10.75
C TYR A 68 1.82 -0.77 9.46
N ARG A 69 1.05 -0.16 8.55
CA ARG A 69 1.58 0.43 7.31
C ARG A 69 2.62 1.51 7.60
N THR A 70 2.32 2.40 8.54
CA THR A 70 3.26 3.44 8.97
C THR A 70 4.53 2.82 9.57
N ALA A 71 4.41 1.80 10.42
CA ALA A 71 5.55 1.13 11.03
C ALA A 71 6.47 0.47 9.98
N VAL A 72 5.90 -0.24 9.00
CA VAL A 72 6.67 -0.87 7.91
C VAL A 72 7.35 0.19 7.03
N ASN A 73 6.67 1.29 6.73
CA ASN A 73 7.26 2.38 5.94
C ASN A 73 8.48 3.00 6.65
N VAL A 74 8.35 3.36 7.94
CA VAL A 74 9.45 3.92 8.73
C VAL A 74 10.62 2.93 8.85
N PHE A 75 10.33 1.64 9.03
CA PHE A 75 11.35 0.60 9.04
C PHE A 75 12.10 0.53 7.69
N SER A 76 11.37 0.56 6.58
CA SER A 76 11.98 0.53 5.24
C SER A 76 12.85 1.75 4.94
N ASP A 77 12.44 2.95 5.38
CA ASP A 77 13.23 4.18 5.21
C ASP A 77 14.52 4.12 6.02
N SER A 78 14.46 3.55 7.23
CA SER A 78 15.63 3.35 8.09
C SER A 78 16.61 2.34 7.48
N CYS A 79 16.10 1.23 6.92
CA CYS A 79 16.92 0.28 6.16
C CYS A 79 17.54 0.93 4.91
N GLY A 80 16.77 1.71 4.17
CA GLY A 80 17.24 2.44 2.98
C GLY A 80 18.37 3.42 3.33
N ALA A 81 18.18 4.22 4.38
CA ALA A 81 19.20 5.13 4.88
C ALA A 81 20.50 4.41 5.28
N ALA A 82 20.40 3.29 6.00
CA ALA A 82 21.57 2.49 6.38
C ALA A 82 22.31 1.90 5.17
N ILE A 83 21.58 1.44 4.15
CA ILE A 83 22.17 0.92 2.90
C ILE A 83 22.91 2.02 2.14
N ILE A 84 22.30 3.20 2.01
CA ILE A 84 22.91 4.35 1.33
C ILE A 84 24.14 4.84 2.10
N ALA A 85 24.05 5.00 3.41
CA ALA A 85 25.18 5.41 4.26
C ALA A 85 26.39 4.47 4.09
N ARG A 86 26.15 3.15 4.07
CA ARG A 86 27.19 2.15 3.80
C ARG A 86 27.77 2.28 2.38
N SER A 87 26.93 2.55 1.38
CA SER A 87 27.35 2.71 -0.01
C SER A 87 28.21 3.96 -0.22
N GLU A 88 27.93 5.04 0.51
CA GLU A 88 28.67 6.31 0.47
C GLU A 88 29.91 6.32 1.39
N GLY A 89 30.15 5.24 2.14
CA GLY A 89 31.34 5.08 2.98
C GLY A 89 31.24 5.75 4.35
N GLU A 90 30.03 6.06 4.84
CA GLU A 90 29.83 6.58 6.20
C GLU A 90 30.16 5.50 7.24
N THR A 91 31.05 5.81 8.19
CA THR A 91 31.53 4.87 9.21
C THR A 91 30.91 5.09 10.59
N GLU A 92 30.14 6.16 10.78
CA GLU A 92 29.54 6.52 12.07
C GLU A 92 28.15 5.94 12.29
N VAL A 93 27.53 5.40 11.23
CA VAL A 93 26.20 4.78 11.30
C VAL A 93 26.38 3.29 11.58
N ASP A 94 25.78 2.80 12.68
CA ASP A 94 25.69 1.35 12.93
C ASP A 94 24.77 0.73 11.88
N THR A 95 25.38 0.25 10.80
CA THR A 95 24.70 -0.37 9.65
C THR A 95 24.48 -1.87 9.86
N VAL A 96 24.79 -2.40 11.05
CA VAL A 96 24.54 -3.80 11.40
C VAL A 96 23.07 -3.96 11.77
N VAL A 97 22.27 -4.46 10.84
CA VAL A 97 20.91 -4.94 11.14
C VAL A 97 21.05 -6.17 12.04
N ARG A 98 20.84 -6.00 13.34
CA ARG A 98 20.87 -7.07 14.35
C ARG A 98 19.59 -7.91 14.33
#